data_AF-A0A5U5P6N3-F1
#
_entry.id   AF-A0A5U5P6N3-F1
#
_cell.length_a   1.000
_cell.length_b   1.000
_cell.length_c   1.000
_cell.angle_alpha   90.00
_cell.angle_beta   90.00
_cell.angle_gamma   90.00
#
_symmetry.space_group_name_H-M   'P 1'
#
loop_
_entity.id
_entity.type
_entity.pdbx_description
1 polymer ?
#
loop_
_entity_poly.entity_id
_entity_poly.type
_entity_poly.pdbx_seq_one_letter_code
_entity_poly.pdbx_strand_id
1 'polypeptide(L)' 'MKRLRSKMTTEELAECLGVARQTVNRWIREQHWKT' A
#
# COMPACT_ATOMS: atom_id res chain seq x y z
N MET A 1 -20.80 10.70 4.49
CA MET A 1 -19.75 11.02 3.49
C MET A 1 -18.48 10.24 3.85
N LYS A 2 -18.08 9.26 3.05
CA LYS A 2 -16.76 8.63 3.22
C LYS A 2 -15.72 9.70 2.87
N ARG A 3 -14.93 10.15 3.86
CA ARG A 3 -13.82 11.08 3.63
C ARG A 3 -12.94 10.46 2.54
N LEU A 4 -12.76 11.14 1.40
CA LEU A 4 -11.81 10.69 0.38
C LEU A 4 -10.44 10.58 1.07
N ARG A 5 -9.90 9.36 1.16
CA ARG A 5 -8.53 9.18 1.63
C ARG A 5 -7.62 9.71 0.53
N SER A 6 -6.82 10.73 0.85
CA SER A 6 -5.80 11.25 -0.07
C SER A 6 -4.64 10.27 -0.32
N LYS A 7 -4.56 9.17 0.42
CA LYS A 7 -3.54 8.13 0.28
C LYS A 7 -4.18 6.78 -0.01
N MET A 8 -3.63 6.08 -1.01
CA MET A 8 -3.93 4.68 -1.29
C MET A 8 -3.42 3.80 -0.15
N THR A 9 -4.20 2.81 0.24
CA THR A 9 -3.82 1.79 1.23
C THR A 9 -2.89 0.75 0.64
N THR A 10 -2.21 -0.02 1.49
CA THR A 10 -1.35 -1.13 1.05
C THR A 10 -2.14 -2.25 0.38
N GLU A 11 -3.38 -2.51 0.81
CA GLU A 11 -4.31 -3.41 0.13
C GLU A 11 -4.62 -2.94 -1.30
N GLU A 12 -5.03 -1.68 -1.47
CA GLU A 12 -5.34 -1.12 -2.79
C GLU A 12 -4.10 -1.13 -3.71
N LEU A 13 -2.92 -0.82 -3.16
CA LEU A 13 -1.66 -0.91 -3.90
C LEU A 13 -1.35 -2.34 -4.35
N ALA A 14 -1.59 -3.32 -3.48
CA ALA A 14 -1.35 -4.73 -3.78
C ALA A 14 -2.31 -5.22 -4.88
N GLU A 15 -3.58 -4.81 -4.82
CA GLU A 15 -4.59 -5.13 -5.83
C GLU A 15 -4.24 -4.51 -7.19
N CYS A 16 -3.88 -3.22 -7.23
CA CYS A 16 -3.47 -2.54 -8.46
C CYS A 16 -2.24 -3.18 -9.13
N LEU A 17 -1.30 -3.70 -8.33
CA LEU A 17 -0.08 -4.32 -8.82
C LEU A 17 -0.22 -5.83 -9.07
N GLY A 18 -1.35 -6.44 -8.69
CA GLY A 18 -1.56 -7.89 -8.82
C GLY A 18 -0.62 -8.71 -7.94
N VAL A 19 -0.17 -8.16 -6.81
CA VAL A 19 0.77 -8.82 -5.89
C VAL A 19 0.13 -9.07 -4.54
N ALA A 20 0.72 -9.99 -3.77
CA ALA A 20 0.32 -10.16 -2.38
C ALA A 20 0.70 -8.93 -1.53
N ARG A 21 -0.15 -8.58 -0.57
CA ARG A 21 0.09 -7.48 0.38
C ARG A 21 1.44 -7.58 1.12
N GLN A 22 1.90 -8.80 1.38
CA GLN A 22 3.19 -9.04 2.04
C GLN A 22 4.37 -8.52 1.21
N THR A 23 4.27 -8.59 -0.12
CA THR A 23 5.28 -8.04 -1.04
C THR A 23 5.38 -6.52 -0.89
N VAL A 24 4.24 -5.84 -0.84
CA VAL A 24 4.19 -4.39 -0.62
C VAL A 24 4.75 -4.01 0.76
N ASN A 25 4.36 -4.73 1.81
CA ASN A 25 4.87 -4.49 3.17
C ASN A 25 6.39 -4.70 3.28
N ARG A 26 6.93 -5.66 2.53
CA ARG A 26 8.37 -5.90 2.45
C ARG A 26 9.07 -4.70 1.80
N TRP A 27 8.58 -4.20 0.68
CA TRP A 27 9.14 -3.02 0.03
C TRP A 27 9.09 -1.79 0.91
N ILE A 28 7.98 -1.56 1.62
CA ILE A 28 7.87 -0.44 2.57
C ILE A 28 8.99 -0.47 3.61
N ARG A 29 9.32 -1.67 4.13
CA ARG A 29 10.41 -1.86 5.10
C ARG A 29 11.79 -1.65 4.46
N GLU A 30 12.03 -2.24 3.29
CA GLU A 30 13.32 -2.14 2.59
C GLU A 30 13.62 -0.72 2.11
N GLN A 31 12.58 0.01 1.68
CA GLN A 31 12.71 1.37 1.14
C GLN A 31 12.51 2.46 2.19
N HIS A 32 12.32 2.08 3.47
CA HIS A 32 12.04 3.00 4.58
C HIS A 32 10.90 4.00 4.28
N TRP A 33 9.88 3.57 3.55
CA TRP A 33 8.76 4.44 3.19
C TRP A 33 7.95 4.79 4.44
N LYS A 34 7.73 6.09 4.67
CA LYS A 34 6.85 6.57 5.74
C LYS A 34 5.40 6.39 5.30
N THR A 35 4.74 5.35 5.82
CA THR A 35 3.30 5.12 5.68
C THR A 35 2.51 6.21 6.40
#